data_AF-A0A7Y1YS58-F1
#
_entry.id   AF-A0A7Y1YS58-F1
#
_cell.length_a   1.000
_cell.length_b   1.000
_cell.length_c   1.000
_cell.angle_alpha   90.00
_cell.angle_beta   90.00
_cell.angle_gamma   90.00
#
_symmetry.space_group_name_H-M   'P 1'
#
loop_
_entity.id
_entity.type
_entity.pdbx_description
1 polymer ?
#
loop_
_entity_poly.entity_id
_entity_poly.type
_entity_poly.pdbx_seq_one_letter_code
_entity_poly.pdbx_strand_id
1 'polypeptide(L)' 'MSIKKYSHNFCLIILFLLTQALTANTILVTSTLDAGAGTLRAAVTAANPGDTIGFDPLIDSTQITLTSGRITLSQNIVI' A
#
# COMPACT_ATOMS: atom_id res chain seq x y z
N MET A 1 -40.67 -23.28 11.55
CA MET A 1 -39.48 -23.54 10.71
C MET A 1 -39.02 -22.21 10.09
N SER A 2 -38.11 -21.48 10.74
CA SER A 2 -37.67 -20.14 10.30
C SER A 2 -36.16 -20.17 10.05
N ILE A 3 -35.74 -20.35 8.79
CA ILE A 3 -34.34 -20.58 8.38
C ILE A 3 -33.74 -19.35 7.65
N LYS A 4 -34.47 -18.25 7.47
CA LYS A 4 -34.02 -17.15 6.59
C LYS A 4 -33.01 -16.14 7.18
N LYS A 5 -32.68 -16.19 8.49
CA LYS A 5 -31.80 -15.17 9.11
C LYS A 5 -30.30 -15.41 8.88
N TYR A 6 -29.88 -16.66 8.66
CA TYR A 6 -28.46 -17.01 8.49
C TYR A 6 -27.91 -16.62 7.10
N SER A 7 -28.74 -16.66 6.05
CA SER A 7 -28.33 -16.34 4.67
C SER A 7 -27.97 -14.86 4.47
N HIS A 8 -28.65 -13.95 5.16
CA HIS A 8 -28.40 -12.51 5.06
C HIS A 8 -27.14 -12.09 5.85
N ASN A 9 -26.98 -12.62 7.07
CA ASN A 9 -25.80 -12.32 7.90
C ASN A 9 -24.51 -12.89 7.30
N PHE A 10 -24.57 -14.04 6.63
CA PHE A 10 -23.41 -14.63 5.95
C PHE A 10 -22.95 -13.82 4.74
N CYS A 11 -23.90 -13.29 3.93
CA CYS A 11 -23.60 -12.40 2.82
C CYS A 11 -22.97 -11.08 3.29
N LEU A 12 -23.50 -10.50 4.37
CA LEU A 12 -22.97 -9.26 4.96
C LEU A 12 -21.54 -9.44 5.51
N ILE A 13 -21.23 -10.60 6.11
CA ILE A 13 -19.87 -10.92 6.59
C ILE A 13 -18.90 -11.09 5.41
N ILE A 14 -19.31 -11.77 4.33
CA ILE A 14 -18.48 -11.91 3.12
C ILE A 14 -18.24 -10.54 2.46
N LEU A 15 -19.26 -9.69 2.38
CA LEU A 15 -19.12 -8.34 1.82
C LEU A 15 -18.19 -7.46 2.67
N PHE A 16 -18.25 -7.55 4.00
CA PHE A 16 -17.37 -6.81 4.92
C PHE A 16 -15.90 -7.30 4.87
N LEU A 17 -15.68 -8.60 4.69
CA LEU A 17 -14.33 -9.16 4.51
C LEU A 17 -13.72 -8.77 3.16
N LEU A 18 -14.53 -8.67 2.10
CA LEU A 18 -14.10 -8.20 0.77
C LEU A 18 -13.79 -6.70 0.75
N THR A 19 -14.44 -5.88 1.59
CA THR A 19 -14.19 -4.42 1.64
C THR A 19 -12.84 -4.04 2.24
N GLN A 20 -12.25 -4.88 3.11
CA GLN A 20 -10.91 -4.62 3.67
C GLN A 20 -9.81 -4.69 2.60
N ALA A 21 -10.05 -5.38 1.48
CA ALA A 21 -9.10 -5.48 0.37
C ALA A 21 -9.14 -4.27 -0.59
N LEU A 22 -10.02 -3.29 -0.35
CA LEU A 22 -10.25 -2.14 -1.24
C LEU A 22 -9.75 -0.81 -0.67
N THR A 23 -9.17 -0.79 0.53
CA THR A 23 -8.62 0.44 1.09
C THR A 23 -7.20 0.64 0.61
N ALA A 24 -6.96 1.72 -0.14
CA ALA A 24 -5.63 2.20 -0.46
C ALA A 24 -4.80 2.35 0.83
N ASN A 25 -3.65 1.66 0.91
CA ASN A 25 -2.76 1.76 2.06
C ASN A 25 -1.71 2.85 1.84
N THR A 26 -1.24 3.44 2.94
CA THR A 26 -0.09 4.35 2.91
C THR A 26 1.18 3.59 3.29
N ILE A 27 2.18 3.60 2.40
CA ILE A 27 3.51 3.03 2.64
C ILE A 27 4.48 4.18 2.91
N LEU A 28 5.06 4.24 4.11
CA LEU A 28 6.03 5.29 4.46
C LEU A 28 7.45 4.91 4.07
N VAL A 29 8.11 5.82 3.36
CA VAL A 29 9.55 5.82 3.12
C VAL A 29 10.23 6.46 4.33
N THR A 30 11.13 5.74 4.98
CA THR A 30 11.84 6.16 6.21
C THR A 30 13.35 6.25 6.02
N SER A 31 13.85 5.91 4.83
CA SER A 31 15.27 5.92 4.50
C SER A 31 15.55 6.54 3.15
N THR A 32 16.62 7.33 3.07
CA THR A 32 17.11 7.98 1.85
C THR A 32 18.07 7.11 1.04
N LEU A 33 18.33 5.88 1.52
CA LEU A 33 19.12 4.90 0.78
C LEU A 33 18.37 4.42 -0.47
N ASP A 34 19.11 3.96 -1.46
CA ASP A 34 18.56 3.48 -2.75
C ASP A 34 17.92 2.09 -2.66
N ALA A 35 18.37 1.26 -1.71
CA ALA A 35 17.89 -0.11 -1.53
C ALA A 35 17.89 -0.52 -0.05
N GLY A 36 17.09 -1.54 0.27
CA GLY A 36 16.88 -2.02 1.64
C GLY A 36 15.53 -1.60 2.21
N ALA A 37 15.24 -2.04 3.43
CA ALA A 37 13.99 -1.74 4.11
C ALA A 37 13.81 -0.23 4.32
N GLY A 38 12.57 0.26 4.16
CA GLY A 38 12.23 1.67 4.36
C GLY A 38 12.63 2.62 3.21
N THR A 39 13.20 2.11 2.11
CA THR A 39 13.59 2.92 0.95
C THR A 39 12.44 3.09 -0.05
N LEU A 40 12.52 4.12 -0.90
CA LEU A 40 11.53 4.36 -1.96
C LEU A 40 11.42 3.15 -2.90
N ARG A 41 12.52 2.49 -3.23
CA ARG A 41 12.53 1.30 -4.10
C ARG A 41 11.78 0.12 -3.46
N ALA A 42 11.98 -0.10 -2.17
CA ALA A 42 11.23 -1.12 -1.44
C ALA A 42 9.75 -0.77 -1.37
N ALA A 43 9.40 0.51 -1.13
CA ALA A 43 8.01 0.97 -1.08
C ALA A 43 7.29 0.76 -2.42
N VAL A 44 7.90 1.16 -3.55
CA VAL A 44 7.33 0.94 -4.89
C VAL A 44 7.17 -0.53 -5.22
N THR A 45 8.10 -1.38 -4.78
CA THR A 45 8.02 -2.83 -5.01
C THR A 45 6.88 -3.48 -4.19
N ALA A 46 6.59 -2.94 -3.01
CA ALA A 46 5.54 -3.45 -2.12
C ALA A 46 4.15 -2.88 -2.42
N ALA A 47 4.06 -1.77 -3.16
CA ALA A 47 2.80 -1.08 -3.41
C ALA A 47 1.86 -1.84 -4.34
N ASN A 48 0.58 -1.88 -3.97
CA ASN A 48 -0.51 -2.38 -4.80
C ASN A 48 -1.20 -1.22 -5.55
N PRO A 49 -1.99 -1.51 -6.61
CA PRO A 49 -2.76 -0.46 -7.29
C PRO A 49 -3.70 0.25 -6.32
N GLY A 50 -3.65 1.58 -6.32
CA GLY A 50 -4.40 2.46 -5.43
C GLY A 50 -3.63 2.94 -4.21
N ASP A 51 -2.50 2.31 -3.86
CA ASP A 51 -1.71 2.71 -2.69
C ASP A 51 -1.09 4.10 -2.84
N THR A 52 -0.83 4.72 -1.70
CA THR A 52 -0.07 5.96 -1.58
C THR A 52 1.27 5.67 -0.95
N ILE A 53 2.35 6.14 -1.56
CA ILE A 53 3.67 6.17 -0.94
C ILE A 53 3.82 7.57 -0.34
N GLY A 54 4.12 7.63 0.95
CA GLY A 54 4.42 8.87 1.65
C GLY A 54 5.86 8.89 2.15
N PHE A 55 6.34 10.06 2.55
CA PHE A 55 7.67 10.22 3.14
C PHE A 55 7.52 10.50 4.63
N ASP A 56 8.35 9.84 5.44
CA ASP A 56 8.47 10.17 6.85
C ASP A 56 8.93 11.63 6.99
N PRO A 57 8.26 12.46 7.82
CA PRO A 57 8.63 13.85 8.02
C PRO A 57 10.10 14.08 8.39
N LEU A 58 10.77 13.10 8.98
CA LEU A 58 12.19 13.19 9.35
C LEU A 58 13.14 13.17 8.14
N ILE A 59 12.71 12.62 7.01
CA ILE A 59 13.48 12.60 5.76
C ILE A 59 12.86 13.49 4.68
N ASP A 60 11.77 14.19 5.00
CA ASP A 60 11.11 15.09 4.08
C ASP A 60 12.11 16.15 3.58
N SER A 61 12.03 16.48 2.29
CA SER A 61 12.97 17.35 1.58
C SER A 61 14.44 16.87 1.54
N THR A 62 14.74 15.63 1.92
CA THR A 62 16.09 15.05 1.78
C THR A 62 16.25 14.32 0.44
N GLN A 63 17.39 14.52 -0.21
CA GLN A 63 17.66 13.87 -1.50
C GLN A 63 17.82 12.35 -1.36
N ILE A 64 17.09 11.60 -2.19
CA ILE A 64 17.28 10.16 -2.41
C ILE A 64 18.11 9.98 -3.68
N THR A 65 19.33 9.46 -3.56
CA THR A 65 20.20 9.22 -4.72
C THR A 65 20.07 7.78 -5.20
N LEU A 66 19.61 7.59 -6.44
CA LEU A 66 19.48 6.26 -7.04
C LEU A 66 20.81 5.81 -7.67
N THR A 67 21.37 4.71 -7.17
CA THR A 67 22.65 4.13 -7.62
C THR A 67 22.48 2.82 -8.39
N SER A 68 21.36 2.13 -8.18
CA SER A 68 20.99 0.84 -8.76
C SER A 68 20.17 1.01 -10.04
N GLY A 69 20.19 2.21 -10.63
CA GLY A 69 19.39 2.59 -11.79
C GLY A 69 18.01 3.12 -11.44
N ARG A 70 17.16 3.24 -12.47
CA ARG A 70 15.82 3.81 -12.35
C ARG A 70 14.89 2.94 -11.50
N ILE A 71 13.86 3.56 -10.93
CA ILE A 71 12.72 2.86 -10.34
C ILE A 71 11.64 2.77 -11.42
N THR A 72 11.13 1.57 -11.68
CA THR A 72 10.03 1.35 -12.62
C THR A 72 8.71 1.39 -11.85
N LEU A 73 7.77 2.24 -12.31
CA LEU A 73 6.41 2.31 -11.77
C LEU A 73 5.49 1.47 -12.65
N SER A 74 5.09 0.30 -12.16
CA SER A 74 4.25 -0.65 -12.90
C SER A 74 2.77 -0.58 -12.50
N GLN A 75 2.49 -0.02 -11.33
CA GLN A 75 1.18 0.01 -10.69
C GLN A 75 0.63 1.44 -10.69
N ASN A 76 -0.70 1.57 -10.68
CA ASN A 76 -1.36 2.86 -10.47
C ASN A 76 -1.26 3.26 -9.00
N ILE A 77 -0.20 3.97 -8.64
CA ILE A 77 0.09 4.42 -7.27
C ILE A 77 0.29 5.93 -7.23
N VAL A 78 0.16 6.50 -6.04
CA VAL A 78 0.54 7.89 -5.75
C VAL A 78 1.85 7.89 -4.98
N ILE A 79 2.73 8.85 -5.26
CA ILE A 79 3.97 9.11 -4.52
C ILE A 79 3.97 10.60 -4.15
#